data_AF-A0A378MYA1-F1
#
_entry.id   AF-A0A378MYA1-F1
#
_cell.length_a   1.000
_cell.length_b   1.000
_cell.length_c   1.000
_cell.angle_alpha   90.00
_cell.angle_beta   90.00
_cell.angle_gamma   90.00
#
_symmetry.space_group_name_H-M   'P 1'
#
loop_
_entity.id
_entity.type
_entity.pdbx_description
1 polymer ?
#
loop_
_entity_poly.entity_id
_entity_poly.type
_entity_poly.pdbx_seq_one_letter_code
_entity_poly.pdbx_strand_id
1 'polypeptide(L)'
;MNISFVFPQTLGNARRFLVNEMLSAAAKQQGHNVVAANQADFVVLFDNAIPQEAAGKQGAILDLEQAFAQPEASLKQAVENAQTFANATATTAVSAVSSGVKNIVAVTACPTGVAHTFMSAEAIENYAKAQGWNIKVETRGQVGAGNPISAEEVAAADLVFVAADIDVDLEKFKGKPMYRTSTGLALKKTTQEFEKAFAQAKIYEGGVAKADNAEAPTSEKKGLYKHLMTGVSHMLPLVVAGGLLIAISFMFGIEAFKDETIAGACRKP
;
A
#
# COMPACT_ATOMS: atom_id res chain seq x y z
N MET A 1 28.65 24.26 22.91
CA MET A 1 27.21 23.97 23.08
C MET A 1 26.99 22.49 22.88
N ASN A 2 26.07 21.90 23.62
CA ASN A 2 25.69 20.50 23.45
C ASN A 2 24.64 20.39 22.35
N ILE A 3 24.99 19.77 21.21
CA ILE A 3 24.13 19.66 20.03
C ILE A 3 23.64 18.21 19.91
N SER A 4 22.35 18.02 19.64
CA SER A 4 21.81 16.73 19.21
C SER A 4 21.21 16.81 17.81
N PHE A 5 21.38 15.72 17.07
CA PHE A 5 20.87 15.57 15.71
C PHE A 5 19.72 14.56 15.71
N VAL A 6 18.55 14.99 15.27
CA VAL A 6 17.39 14.11 15.13
C VAL A 6 17.13 13.85 13.66
N PHE A 7 17.29 12.58 13.27
CA PHE A 7 17.10 12.13 11.89
C PHE A 7 15.72 11.51 11.68
N PRO A 8 15.10 11.69 10.49
CA PRO A 8 13.83 11.07 10.15
C PRO A 8 13.89 9.54 10.16
N GLN A 9 12.76 8.92 10.46
CA GLN A 9 12.61 7.45 10.49
C GLN A 9 12.65 6.84 9.08
N THR A 10 12.47 7.66 8.03
CA THR A 10 12.55 7.26 6.62
C THR A 10 14.00 7.06 6.14
N LEU A 11 14.99 7.46 6.93
CA LEU A 11 16.40 7.38 6.58
C LEU A 11 16.97 6.00 6.99
N GLY A 12 17.40 5.21 6.01
CA GLY A 12 17.98 3.88 6.26
C GLY A 12 19.20 3.91 7.20
N ASN A 13 19.37 2.85 8.01
CA ASN A 13 20.37 2.77 9.10
C ASN A 13 21.80 3.16 8.70
N ALA A 14 22.26 2.73 7.52
CA ALA A 14 23.61 3.05 7.03
C ALA A 14 23.78 4.54 6.72
N ARG A 15 22.76 5.16 6.11
CA ARG A 15 22.77 6.59 5.79
C ARG A 15 22.70 7.42 7.07
N ARG A 16 21.96 6.97 8.08
CA ARG A 16 21.87 7.60 9.40
C ARG A 16 23.22 7.64 10.11
N PHE A 17 23.94 6.53 10.07
CA PHE A 17 25.26 6.42 10.67
C PHE A 17 26.26 7.38 10.03
N LEU A 18 26.32 7.43 8.69
CA LEU A 18 27.22 8.32 7.95
C LEU A 18 26.95 9.80 8.21
N VAL A 19 25.67 10.21 8.21
CA VAL A 19 25.29 11.60 8.49
C VAL A 19 25.63 11.99 9.91
N ASN A 20 25.31 11.13 10.88
CA ASN A 20 25.63 11.37 12.26
C ASN A 20 27.14 11.54 12.46
N GLU A 21 27.96 10.73 11.81
CA GLU A 21 29.42 10.82 11.92
C GLU A 21 29.98 12.09 11.27
N MET A 22 29.49 12.46 10.08
CA MET A 22 29.91 13.68 9.37
C MET A 22 29.52 14.95 10.13
N LEU A 23 28.28 15.03 10.62
CA LEU A 23 27.81 16.16 11.41
C LEU A 23 28.50 16.21 12.77
N SER A 24 28.82 15.05 13.36
CA SER A 24 29.57 15.01 14.61
C SER A 24 31.00 15.47 14.44
N ALA A 25 31.65 15.13 13.33
CA ALA A 25 32.98 15.63 12.99
C ALA A 25 32.95 17.16 12.77
N ALA A 26 31.98 17.67 12.00
CA ALA A 26 31.81 19.10 11.75
C ALA A 26 31.50 19.91 13.03
N ALA A 27 30.65 19.38 13.91
CA ALA A 27 30.33 20.00 15.20
C ALA A 27 31.57 20.10 16.11
N LYS A 28 32.38 19.03 16.17
CA LYS A 28 33.65 19.04 16.93
C LYS A 28 34.64 20.07 16.38
N GLN A 29 34.73 20.22 15.06
CA GLN A 29 35.59 21.22 14.42
C GLN A 29 35.16 22.66 14.74
N GLN A 30 33.86 22.88 14.98
CA GLN A 30 33.32 24.19 15.41
C GLN A 30 33.29 24.37 16.94
N GLY A 31 33.91 23.47 17.71
CA GLY A 31 33.97 23.56 19.18
C GLY A 31 32.63 23.25 19.88
N HIS A 32 31.76 22.48 19.23
CA HIS A 32 30.48 22.02 19.78
C HIS A 32 30.55 20.53 20.13
N ASN A 33 29.90 20.14 21.23
CA ASN A 33 29.92 18.77 21.72
C ASN A 33 28.63 18.06 21.33
N VAL A 34 28.73 16.87 20.75
CA VAL A 34 27.56 16.12 20.29
C VAL A 34 27.11 15.16 21.37
N VAL A 35 25.89 15.33 21.85
CA VAL A 35 25.33 14.53 22.93
C VAL A 35 23.94 14.02 22.55
N ALA A 36 23.48 13.00 23.27
CA ALA A 36 22.12 12.47 23.10
C ALA A 36 21.06 13.55 23.38
N ALA A 37 19.88 13.41 22.75
CA ALA A 37 18.81 14.42 22.76
C ALA A 37 18.36 14.85 24.16
N ASN A 38 18.55 13.99 25.17
CA ASN A 38 18.25 14.28 26.57
C ASN A 38 19.16 15.37 27.19
N GLN A 39 20.42 15.49 26.77
CA GLN A 39 21.43 16.38 27.36
C GLN A 39 21.82 17.57 26.46
N ALA A 40 21.24 17.68 25.27
CA ALA A 40 21.54 18.78 24.37
C ALA A 40 20.87 20.09 24.78
N ASP A 41 21.61 21.19 24.62
CA ASP A 41 21.12 22.56 24.76
C ASP A 41 20.55 23.07 23.42
N PHE A 42 21.00 22.46 22.31
CA PHE A 42 20.61 22.82 20.95
C PHE A 42 20.24 21.58 20.13
N VAL A 43 19.09 21.58 19.45
CA VAL A 43 18.61 20.42 18.67
C VAL A 43 18.49 20.78 17.20
N VAL A 44 19.18 20.04 16.34
CA VAL A 44 19.03 20.15 14.89
C VAL A 44 18.08 19.06 14.41
N LEU A 45 16.96 19.49 13.83
CA LEU A 45 15.94 18.62 13.27
C LEU A 45 16.14 18.53 11.76
N PHE A 46 16.14 17.31 11.23
CA PHE A 46 16.23 17.05 9.79
C PHE A 46 14.90 16.69 9.15
N ASP A 47 13.81 16.87 9.91
CA ASP A 47 12.43 16.62 9.52
C ASP A 47 11.52 17.58 10.30
N ASN A 48 10.31 17.81 9.79
CA ASN A 48 9.33 18.71 10.40
C ASN A 48 8.63 18.07 11.61
N ALA A 49 8.95 16.81 11.91
CA ALA A 49 8.50 16.09 13.09
C ALA A 49 9.37 16.46 14.30
N ILE A 50 8.89 17.40 15.12
CA ILE A 50 9.53 17.79 16.38
C ILE A 50 9.30 16.66 17.40
N PRO A 51 10.34 15.93 17.84
CA PRO A 51 10.20 14.93 18.89
C PRO A 51 9.83 15.60 20.22
N GLN A 52 9.10 14.90 21.09
CA GLN A 52 8.79 15.37 22.45
C GLN A 52 10.04 15.75 23.27
N GLU A 53 11.21 15.22 22.89
CA GLU A 53 12.52 15.44 23.52
C GLU A 53 13.20 16.77 23.11
N ALA A 54 12.72 17.41 22.03
CA ALA A 54 13.20 18.70 21.55
C ALA A 54 12.32 19.87 22.03
N ALA A 55 11.22 19.57 22.74
CA ALA A 55 10.29 20.56 23.24
C ALA A 55 10.93 21.40 24.37
N GLY A 56 10.98 22.72 24.17
CA GLY A 56 11.57 23.71 25.09
C GLY A 56 13.04 24.06 24.82
N LYS A 57 13.70 23.44 23.84
CA LYS A 57 15.12 23.67 23.51
C LYS A 57 15.27 24.56 22.26
N GLN A 58 16.37 25.29 22.16
CA GLN A 58 16.68 26.07 20.96
C GLN A 58 17.12 25.13 19.84
N GLY A 59 16.74 25.42 18.61
CA GLY A 59 17.18 24.60 17.50
C GLY A 59 16.73 25.11 16.15
N ALA A 60 17.13 24.39 15.12
CA ALA A 60 16.82 24.76 13.74
C ALA A 60 16.48 23.50 12.94
N ILE A 61 15.58 23.69 11.97
CA ILE A 61 15.24 22.66 11.00
C ILE A 61 16.20 22.82 9.81
N LEU A 62 16.92 21.77 9.47
CA LEU A 62 17.87 21.73 8.36
C LEU A 62 17.42 20.70 7.33
N ASP A 63 17.62 21.02 6.05
CA ASP A 63 17.44 20.05 4.98
C ASP A 63 18.59 19.03 5.00
N LEU A 64 18.26 17.74 4.94
CA LEU A 64 19.24 16.65 4.85
C LEU A 64 20.18 16.84 3.66
N GLU A 65 19.67 17.23 2.50
CA GLU A 65 20.47 17.31 1.27
C GLU A 65 21.52 18.43 1.37
N GLN A 66 21.17 19.55 1.99
CA GLN A 66 22.09 20.68 2.23
C GLN A 66 23.11 20.36 3.33
N ALA A 67 22.69 19.67 4.39
CA ALA A 67 23.58 19.21 5.46
C ALA A 67 24.62 18.20 4.96
N PHE A 68 24.27 17.38 3.96
CA PHE A 68 25.21 16.48 3.29
C PHE A 68 26.21 17.22 2.41
N ALA A 69 25.76 18.21 1.64
CA ALA A 69 26.61 18.92 0.68
C ALA A 69 27.59 19.87 1.37
N GLN A 70 27.15 20.57 2.43
CA GLN A 70 27.95 21.55 3.16
C GLN A 70 27.64 21.52 4.66
N PRO A 71 28.26 20.60 5.43
CA PRO A 71 27.94 20.40 6.85
C PRO A 71 28.30 21.60 7.72
N GLU A 72 29.42 22.27 7.45
CA GLU A 72 29.87 23.42 8.25
C GLU A 72 29.02 24.68 8.04
N ALA A 73 28.63 24.96 6.79
CA ALA A 73 27.81 26.11 6.43
C ALA A 73 26.38 25.94 6.97
N SER A 74 25.84 24.72 6.85
CA SER A 74 24.52 24.37 7.39
C SER A 74 24.47 24.53 8.90
N LEU A 75 25.53 24.16 9.63
CA LEU A 75 25.57 24.31 11.08
C LEU A 75 25.64 25.79 11.51
N LYS A 76 26.40 26.63 10.80
CA LYS A 76 26.41 28.07 11.05
C LYS A 76 25.05 28.71 10.78
N GLN A 77 24.41 28.36 9.67
CA GLN A 77 23.07 28.84 9.33
C GLN A 77 22.02 28.36 10.35
N ALA A 78 22.15 27.16 10.88
CA ALA A 78 21.28 26.64 11.93
C ALA A 78 21.45 27.40 13.25
N VAL A 79 22.68 27.75 13.63
CA VAL A 79 22.95 28.55 14.84
C VAL A 79 22.48 30.00 14.66
N GLU A 80 22.62 30.59 13.47
CA GLU A 80 22.15 31.94 13.16
C GLU A 80 20.62 32.03 13.09
N ASN A 81 19.94 30.97 12.63
CA ASN A 81 18.47 30.89 12.57
C ASN A 81 17.89 30.06 13.72
N ALA A 82 18.47 30.18 14.92
CA ALA A 82 17.99 29.48 16.09
C ALA A 82 16.56 29.91 16.45
N GLN A 83 15.61 28.97 16.42
CA GLN A 83 14.24 29.16 16.88
C GLN A 83 14.02 28.37 18.17
N THR A 84 13.30 28.96 19.12
CA THR A 84 12.91 28.27 20.36
C THR A 84 11.73 27.35 20.06
N PHE A 85 11.91 26.03 20.16
CA PHE A 85 10.80 25.08 20.01
C PHE A 85 9.89 25.17 21.24
N ALA A 86 8.77 25.87 21.15
CA ALA A 86 7.79 25.97 22.24
C ALA A 86 7.04 24.64 22.45
N ASN A 87 6.76 24.29 23.70
CA ASN A 87 6.02 23.09 24.09
C ASN A 87 4.71 22.94 23.31
N ALA A 88 4.42 21.71 22.90
CA ALA A 88 3.17 21.30 22.30
C ALA A 88 2.00 21.50 23.26
N THR A 89 1.18 22.55 23.08
CA THR A 89 -0.28 22.54 23.23
C THR A 89 -0.87 23.80 22.58
N ALA A 90 -1.72 23.59 21.58
CA ALA A 90 -2.71 24.50 21.00
C ALA A 90 -2.24 25.74 20.20
N THR A 91 -2.54 25.66 18.90
CA THR A 91 -2.92 26.77 17.98
C THR A 91 -1.76 27.70 17.58
N THR A 92 -1.32 27.72 16.32
CA THR A 92 -1.94 28.55 15.28
C THR A 92 -1.46 28.16 13.88
N ALA A 93 -2.41 28.26 12.95
CA ALA A 93 -2.38 28.10 11.50
C ALA A 93 -1.13 28.57 10.72
N VAL A 94 -0.74 27.75 9.73
CA VAL A 94 -0.32 28.20 8.40
C VAL A 94 -0.97 27.28 7.35
N SER A 95 -1.87 27.88 6.56
CA SER A 95 -2.35 27.53 5.22
C SER A 95 -2.91 26.14 4.92
N ALA A 96 -4.23 26.13 4.75
CA ALA A 96 -5.10 25.01 4.40
C ALA A 96 -4.80 24.35 3.04
N VAL A 97 -4.59 23.03 3.09
CA VAL A 97 -5.43 22.09 2.34
C VAL A 97 -5.95 21.06 3.33
N SER A 98 -7.27 21.10 3.53
CA SER A 98 -8.03 20.39 4.53
C SER A 98 -7.74 18.89 4.56
N SER A 99 -7.53 18.31 5.75
CA SER A 99 -8.24 17.12 6.24
C SER A 99 -7.60 16.58 7.53
N GLY A 100 -8.37 16.44 8.61
CA GLY A 100 -7.95 15.71 9.81
C GLY A 100 -7.58 14.25 9.52
N VAL A 101 -6.97 13.59 10.50
CA VAL A 101 -6.66 12.14 10.44
C VAL A 101 -7.92 11.40 10.00
N LYS A 102 -7.91 10.87 8.77
CA LYS A 102 -9.05 10.14 8.22
C LYS A 102 -8.96 8.68 8.63
N ASN A 103 -10.10 8.13 9.04
CA ASN A 103 -10.26 6.69 9.22
C ASN A 103 -10.79 6.12 7.91
N ILE A 104 -10.01 5.26 7.28
CA ILE A 104 -10.33 4.63 6.01
C ILE A 104 -10.41 3.14 6.22
N VAL A 105 -11.47 2.54 5.71
CA VAL A 105 -11.59 1.08 5.59
C VAL A 105 -11.56 0.73 4.12
N ALA A 106 -10.79 -0.30 3.76
CA ALA A 106 -10.66 -0.73 2.38
C ALA A 106 -10.93 -2.23 2.21
N VAL A 107 -11.52 -2.60 1.08
CA VAL A 107 -11.76 -3.99 0.71
C VAL A 107 -11.09 -4.27 -0.62
N THR A 108 -10.20 -5.27 -0.67
CA THR A 108 -9.57 -5.71 -1.92
C THR A 108 -10.08 -7.09 -2.34
N ALA A 109 -10.42 -7.27 -3.61
CA ALA A 109 -10.91 -8.57 -4.10
C ALA A 109 -10.60 -8.86 -5.58
N CYS A 110 -9.90 -9.96 -5.86
CA CYS A 110 -9.56 -10.40 -7.22
C CYS A 110 -9.94 -11.88 -7.46
N PRO A 111 -10.56 -12.24 -8.60
CA PRO A 111 -11.03 -13.61 -8.86
C PRO A 111 -9.87 -14.62 -9.01
N THR A 112 -8.75 -14.16 -9.58
CA THR A 112 -7.59 -14.99 -9.92
C THR A 112 -6.62 -15.17 -8.74
N GLY A 113 -6.99 -14.73 -7.53
CA GLY A 113 -6.29 -15.12 -6.31
C GLY A 113 -5.45 -14.03 -5.63
N VAL A 114 -4.41 -14.50 -4.94
CA VAL A 114 -3.67 -13.82 -3.86
C VAL A 114 -2.86 -12.60 -4.31
N ALA A 115 -2.28 -12.60 -5.51
CA ALA A 115 -1.33 -11.57 -5.92
C ALA A 115 -1.94 -10.16 -5.96
N HIS A 116 -2.88 -9.89 -6.87
CA HIS A 116 -3.48 -8.56 -6.95
C HIS A 116 -4.25 -8.17 -5.69
N THR A 117 -4.85 -9.13 -4.98
CA THR A 117 -5.58 -8.87 -3.74
C THR A 117 -4.64 -8.35 -2.65
N PHE A 118 -3.52 -9.03 -2.38
CA PHE A 118 -2.55 -8.64 -1.36
C PHE A 118 -1.68 -7.46 -1.80
N MET A 119 -1.23 -7.44 -3.06
CA MET A 119 -0.42 -6.33 -3.57
C MET A 119 -1.20 -5.01 -3.57
N SER A 120 -2.49 -5.05 -3.93
CA SER A 120 -3.33 -3.84 -3.84
C SER A 120 -3.55 -3.44 -2.40
N ALA A 121 -3.73 -4.39 -1.48
CA ALA A 121 -3.89 -4.10 -0.06
C ALA A 121 -2.65 -3.43 0.52
N GLU A 122 -1.46 -3.96 0.23
CA GLU A 122 -0.19 -3.38 0.65
C GLU A 122 0.04 -1.99 0.05
N ALA A 123 -0.27 -1.79 -1.23
CA ALA A 123 -0.17 -0.48 -1.87
C ALA A 123 -1.09 0.56 -1.21
N ILE A 124 -2.34 0.18 -0.93
CA ILE A 124 -3.32 1.00 -0.22
C ILE A 124 -2.84 1.33 1.20
N GLU A 125 -2.36 0.34 1.94
CA GLU A 125 -1.86 0.54 3.30
C GLU A 125 -0.65 1.47 3.34
N ASN A 126 0.33 1.25 2.46
CA ASN A 126 1.54 2.06 2.41
C ASN A 126 1.22 3.50 2.04
N TYR A 127 0.30 3.70 1.09
CA TYR A 127 -0.15 5.04 0.72
C TYR A 127 -0.84 5.75 1.88
N ALA A 128 -1.82 5.10 2.53
CA ALA A 128 -2.55 5.71 3.64
C ALA A 128 -1.65 6.00 4.86
N LYS A 129 -0.70 5.10 5.17
CA LYS A 129 0.32 5.33 6.21
C LYS A 129 1.21 6.53 5.86
N ALA A 130 1.62 6.67 4.60
CA ALA A 130 2.41 7.82 4.13
C ALA A 130 1.65 9.15 4.23
N GLN A 131 0.31 9.12 4.13
CA GLN A 131 -0.55 10.30 4.33
C GLN A 131 -0.93 10.54 5.80
N GLY A 132 -0.52 9.67 6.73
CA GLY A 132 -0.88 9.77 8.15
C GLY A 132 -2.35 9.42 8.45
N TRP A 133 -2.99 8.63 7.59
CA TRP A 133 -4.37 8.15 7.80
C TRP A 133 -4.40 6.81 8.51
N ASN A 134 -5.47 6.57 9.26
CA ASN A 134 -5.74 5.26 9.82
C ASN A 134 -6.37 4.40 8.74
N ILE A 135 -5.76 3.26 8.45
CA ILE A 135 -6.22 2.36 7.39
C ILE A 135 -6.40 0.94 7.92
N LYS A 136 -7.53 0.32 7.57
CA LYS A 136 -7.77 -1.11 7.75
C LYS A 136 -8.14 -1.70 6.41
N VAL A 137 -7.39 -2.71 5.97
CA VAL A 137 -7.66 -3.39 4.70
C VAL A 137 -8.11 -4.82 4.95
N GLU A 138 -9.31 -5.14 4.46
CA GLU A 138 -9.84 -6.49 4.37
C GLU A 138 -9.54 -7.06 2.99
N THR A 139 -8.90 -8.23 2.97
CA THR A 139 -8.56 -8.94 1.73
C THR A 139 -9.59 -10.04 1.49
N ARG A 140 -10.09 -10.16 0.25
CA ARG A 140 -11.03 -11.23 -0.13
C ARG A 140 -10.51 -11.94 -1.38
N GLY A 141 -10.11 -13.19 -1.22
CA GLY A 141 -9.61 -14.00 -2.32
C GLY A 141 -10.06 -15.46 -2.23
N GLN A 142 -9.47 -16.30 -3.08
CA GLN A 142 -9.74 -17.75 -3.06
C GLN A 142 -9.38 -18.42 -1.73
N VAL A 143 -8.43 -17.85 -0.98
CA VAL A 143 -8.01 -18.32 0.35
C VAL A 143 -8.95 -17.87 1.48
N GLY A 144 -10.02 -17.13 1.17
CA GLY A 144 -10.97 -16.60 2.13
C GLY A 144 -10.79 -15.10 2.41
N ALA A 145 -11.48 -14.62 3.45
CA ALA A 145 -11.38 -13.25 3.93
C ALA A 145 -10.26 -13.12 4.97
N GLY A 146 -9.30 -12.22 4.74
CA GLY A 146 -8.23 -11.89 5.66
C GLY A 146 -8.45 -10.51 6.28
N ASN A 147 -8.15 -10.38 7.58
CA ASN A 147 -8.26 -9.14 8.34
C ASN A 147 -9.66 -8.49 8.25
N PRO A 148 -10.72 -9.21 8.69
CA PRO A 148 -12.09 -8.73 8.57
C PRO A 148 -12.28 -7.40 9.30
N ILE A 149 -12.97 -6.46 8.64
CA ILE A 149 -13.31 -5.15 9.21
C ILE A 149 -14.49 -5.31 10.17
N SER A 150 -14.33 -4.84 11.40
CA SER A 150 -15.34 -4.86 12.46
C SER A 150 -16.40 -3.76 12.29
N ALA A 151 -17.54 -3.90 12.96
CA ALA A 151 -18.60 -2.91 12.87
C ALA A 151 -18.18 -1.55 13.46
N GLU A 152 -17.34 -1.55 14.50
CA GLU A 152 -16.80 -0.33 15.10
C GLU A 152 -15.87 0.40 14.13
N GLU A 153 -15.03 -0.33 13.41
CA GLU A 153 -14.14 0.21 12.38
C GLU A 153 -14.93 0.83 11.23
N VAL A 154 -16.03 0.18 10.79
CA VAL A 154 -16.94 0.79 9.80
C VAL A 154 -17.59 2.05 10.34
N ALA A 155 -18.07 2.03 11.59
CA ALA A 155 -18.71 3.18 12.21
C ALA A 155 -17.76 4.38 12.35
N ALA A 156 -16.48 4.14 12.64
CA ALA A 156 -15.44 5.16 12.72
C ALA A 156 -14.92 5.62 11.34
N ALA A 157 -15.20 4.88 10.26
CA ALA A 157 -14.69 5.20 8.94
C ALA A 157 -15.35 6.44 8.32
N ASP A 158 -14.49 7.32 7.80
CA ASP A 158 -14.85 8.50 7.00
C ASP A 158 -15.00 8.14 5.51
N LEU A 159 -14.30 7.10 5.05
CA LEU A 159 -14.31 6.63 3.68
C LEU A 159 -14.19 5.11 3.61
N VAL A 160 -15.00 4.50 2.75
CA VAL A 160 -14.92 3.10 2.36
C VAL A 160 -14.33 2.99 0.95
N PHE A 161 -13.12 2.43 0.84
CA PHE A 161 -12.41 2.27 -0.43
C PHE A 161 -12.46 0.82 -0.92
N VAL A 162 -13.22 0.54 -1.98
CA VAL A 162 -13.43 -0.82 -2.49
C VAL A 162 -12.64 -1.01 -3.78
N ALA A 163 -11.60 -1.83 -3.76
CA ALA A 163 -10.86 -2.26 -4.95
C ALA A 163 -11.22 -3.72 -5.28
N ALA A 164 -12.25 -3.94 -6.11
CA ALA A 164 -12.80 -5.28 -6.32
C ALA A 164 -13.18 -5.57 -7.78
N ASP A 165 -12.61 -6.63 -8.33
CA ASP A 165 -12.88 -7.16 -9.68
C ASP A 165 -13.97 -8.26 -9.69
N ILE A 166 -14.47 -8.62 -8.50
CA ILE A 166 -15.60 -9.53 -8.28
C ILE A 166 -16.69 -8.85 -7.45
N ASP A 167 -17.86 -9.46 -7.44
CA ASP A 167 -18.93 -9.05 -6.53
C ASP A 167 -18.59 -9.49 -5.11
N VAL A 168 -18.68 -8.54 -4.18
CA VAL A 168 -18.38 -8.70 -2.76
C VAL A 168 -19.55 -8.18 -1.96
N ASP A 169 -19.88 -8.85 -0.85
CA ASP A 169 -20.87 -8.35 0.09
C ASP A 169 -20.36 -7.09 0.79
N LEU A 170 -21.07 -5.99 0.58
CA LEU A 170 -20.77 -4.66 1.10
C LEU A 170 -21.89 -4.12 2.00
N GLU A 171 -22.88 -4.94 2.37
CA GLU A 171 -24.05 -4.46 3.14
C GLU A 171 -23.65 -3.80 4.46
N LYS A 172 -22.57 -4.28 5.09
CA LYS A 172 -22.03 -3.69 6.32
C LYS A 172 -21.58 -2.24 6.19
N PHE A 173 -21.33 -1.75 4.97
CA PHE A 173 -20.89 -0.38 4.69
C PHE A 173 -22.03 0.57 4.30
N LYS A 174 -23.29 0.15 4.48
CA LYS A 174 -24.45 0.98 4.16
C LYS A 174 -24.44 2.29 4.96
N GLY A 175 -24.74 3.39 4.29
CA GLY A 175 -24.74 4.74 4.84
C GLY A 175 -23.37 5.42 4.91
N LYS A 176 -22.29 4.74 4.47
CA LYS A 176 -20.94 5.31 4.46
C LYS A 176 -20.55 5.85 3.07
N PRO A 177 -19.74 6.92 3.01
CA PRO A 177 -19.13 7.37 1.76
C PRO A 177 -18.26 6.26 1.19
N MET A 178 -18.57 5.82 -0.03
CA MET A 178 -17.92 4.70 -0.68
C MET A 178 -17.39 5.10 -2.06
N TYR A 179 -16.17 4.66 -2.35
CA TYR A 179 -15.58 4.70 -3.68
C TYR A 179 -15.21 3.29 -4.12
N ARG A 180 -15.56 2.92 -5.37
CA ARG A 180 -15.27 1.60 -5.93
C ARG A 180 -14.40 1.70 -7.17
N THR A 181 -13.35 0.89 -7.22
CA THR A 181 -12.41 0.76 -8.35
C THR A 181 -11.97 -0.71 -8.55
N SER A 182 -11.08 -0.98 -9.50
CA SER A 182 -10.49 -2.30 -9.76
C SER A 182 -9.21 -2.52 -8.96
N THR A 183 -8.84 -3.79 -8.70
CA THR A 183 -7.57 -4.08 -7.99
C THR A 183 -6.36 -3.62 -8.80
N GLY A 184 -6.40 -3.80 -10.13
CA GLY A 184 -5.33 -3.36 -11.03
C GLY A 184 -5.10 -1.85 -11.02
N LEU A 185 -6.15 -1.03 -10.93
CA LEU A 185 -6.02 0.43 -10.81
C LEU A 185 -5.55 0.85 -9.43
N ALA A 186 -6.11 0.24 -8.37
CA ALA A 186 -5.69 0.50 -7.00
C ALA A 186 -4.19 0.19 -6.77
N LEU A 187 -3.64 -0.82 -7.44
CA LEU A 187 -2.21 -1.16 -7.38
C LEU A 187 -1.33 -0.20 -8.20
N LYS A 188 -1.70 0.10 -9.44
CA LYS A 188 -0.83 0.88 -10.35
C LYS A 188 -0.97 2.40 -10.18
N LYS A 189 -2.10 2.87 -9.68
CA LYS A 189 -2.49 4.28 -9.63
C LYS A 189 -3.10 4.65 -8.28
N THR A 190 -2.55 4.10 -7.18
CA THR A 190 -3.10 4.26 -5.82
C THR A 190 -3.43 5.70 -5.48
N THR A 191 -2.48 6.62 -5.66
CA THR A 191 -2.66 8.07 -5.41
C THR A 191 -3.87 8.64 -6.16
N GLN A 192 -3.96 8.39 -7.47
CA GLN A 192 -5.03 8.93 -8.32
C GLN A 192 -6.40 8.35 -7.92
N GLU A 193 -6.44 7.09 -7.53
CA GLU A 193 -7.68 6.45 -7.10
C GLU A 193 -8.15 6.98 -5.74
N PHE A 194 -7.23 7.32 -4.83
CA PHE A 194 -7.58 8.00 -3.58
C PHE A 194 -8.07 9.43 -3.80
N GLU A 195 -7.43 10.20 -4.68
CA GLU A 195 -7.90 11.54 -5.05
C GLU A 195 -9.33 11.51 -5.61
N LYS A 196 -9.60 10.56 -6.52
CA LYS A 196 -10.96 10.32 -7.01
C LYS A 196 -11.90 9.89 -5.90
N ALA A 197 -11.45 9.05 -4.99
CA ALA A 197 -12.28 8.61 -3.86
C ALA A 197 -12.74 9.79 -3.01
N PHE A 198 -11.86 10.75 -2.71
CA PHE A 198 -12.27 11.94 -1.94
C PHE A 198 -13.19 12.88 -2.72
N ALA A 199 -13.08 12.94 -4.05
CA ALA A 199 -13.91 13.79 -4.88
C ALA A 199 -15.28 13.16 -5.24
N GLN A 200 -15.32 11.83 -5.37
CA GLN A 200 -16.45 11.11 -6.00
C GLN A 200 -17.09 10.07 -5.09
N ALA A 201 -16.65 9.91 -3.84
CA ALA A 201 -17.30 9.01 -2.90
C ALA A 201 -18.78 9.38 -2.75
N LYS A 202 -19.65 8.38 -2.91
CA LYS A 202 -21.09 8.52 -2.75
C LYS A 202 -21.54 7.67 -1.56
N ILE A 203 -22.60 8.11 -0.88
CA ILE A 203 -23.19 7.34 0.20
C ILE A 203 -23.72 6.03 -0.39
N TYR A 204 -23.27 4.90 0.16
CA TYR A 204 -23.73 3.58 -0.27
C TYR A 204 -25.10 3.27 0.35
N GLU A 205 -26.17 3.23 -0.46
CA GLU A 205 -27.53 2.99 0.03
C GLU A 205 -27.89 1.49 0.16
N GLY A 206 -26.96 0.60 -0.20
CA GLY A 206 -27.18 -0.85 -0.25
C GLY A 206 -27.70 -1.31 -1.61
N GLY A 207 -27.22 -2.47 -2.06
CA GLY A 207 -27.44 -3.00 -3.41
C GLY A 207 -26.12 -3.08 -4.18
N VAL A 208 -25.94 -4.12 -5.00
CA VAL A 208 -24.68 -4.46 -5.66
C VAL A 208 -24.10 -3.24 -6.40
N ALA A 209 -23.12 -2.56 -5.79
CA ALA A 209 -22.46 -1.40 -6.40
C ALA A 209 -21.66 -1.88 -7.62
N LYS A 210 -22.29 -1.82 -8.79
CA LYS A 210 -21.65 -1.98 -10.08
C LYS A 210 -20.63 -0.85 -10.23
N ALA A 211 -19.43 -1.17 -10.69
CA ALA A 211 -18.40 -0.18 -10.96
C ALA A 211 -18.88 0.78 -12.07
N ASP A 212 -19.46 1.91 -11.68
CA ASP A 212 -19.79 2.99 -12.59
C ASP A 212 -18.51 3.75 -12.95
N ASN A 213 -17.81 3.23 -13.96
CA ASN A 213 -17.06 4.10 -14.85
C ASN A 213 -18.08 4.97 -15.59
N ALA A 214 -18.05 6.27 -15.31
CA ALA A 214 -18.76 7.25 -16.11
C ALA A 214 -18.11 7.33 -17.51
N GLU A 215 -18.61 6.51 -18.42
CA GLU A 215 -18.59 6.67 -19.88
C GLU A 215 -19.79 5.88 -20.45
N ALA A 216 -20.73 6.57 -21.09
CA ALA A 216 -21.90 5.98 -21.75
C ALA A 216 -21.52 5.32 -23.11
N PRO A 217 -22.43 4.61 -23.81
CA PRO A 217 -23.09 3.36 -23.47
C PRO A 217 -22.74 2.24 -24.48
N THR A 218 -22.39 1.03 -24.03
CA THR A 218 -22.67 -0.26 -24.73
C THR A 218 -22.50 -1.42 -23.73
N SER A 219 -23.53 -1.72 -22.95
CA SER A 219 -23.47 -2.61 -21.79
C SER A 219 -23.74 -4.10 -22.07
N GLU A 220 -24.06 -4.50 -23.30
CA GLU A 220 -24.44 -5.89 -23.59
C GLU A 220 -23.27 -6.81 -23.97
N LYS A 221 -22.24 -6.31 -24.65
CA LYS A 221 -21.13 -7.15 -25.15
C LYS A 221 -20.15 -7.60 -24.05
N LYS A 222 -20.01 -6.81 -22.97
CA LYS A 222 -19.05 -7.08 -21.89
C LYS A 222 -19.50 -8.24 -20.99
N GLY A 223 -20.80 -8.44 -20.82
CA GLY A 223 -21.38 -9.56 -20.07
C GLY A 223 -21.18 -10.89 -20.77
N LEU A 224 -21.53 -10.96 -22.06
CA LEU A 224 -21.35 -12.18 -22.86
C LEU A 224 -19.87 -12.58 -23.00
N TYR A 225 -18.99 -11.60 -23.23
CA TYR A 225 -17.54 -11.85 -23.27
C TYR A 225 -17.01 -12.38 -21.93
N LYS A 226 -17.51 -11.86 -20.80
CA LYS A 226 -17.14 -12.35 -19.46
C LYS A 226 -17.59 -13.80 -19.27
N HIS A 227 -18.79 -14.16 -19.70
CA HIS A 227 -19.29 -15.55 -19.63
C HIS A 227 -18.54 -16.51 -20.55
N LEU A 228 -18.17 -16.07 -21.76
CA LEU A 228 -17.35 -16.84 -22.69
C LEU A 228 -15.94 -17.07 -22.13
N MET A 229 -15.31 -16.02 -21.57
CA MET A 229 -13.98 -16.12 -20.95
C MET A 229 -13.99 -17.07 -19.75
N THR A 230 -15.00 -17.00 -18.88
CA THR A 230 -15.13 -17.95 -17.77
C THR A 230 -15.38 -19.38 -18.25
N GLY A 231 -16.16 -19.57 -19.33
CA GLY A 231 -16.42 -20.88 -19.91
C GLY A 231 -15.15 -21.54 -20.46
N VAL A 232 -14.31 -20.77 -21.16
CA VAL A 232 -13.02 -21.27 -21.68
C VAL A 232 -12.05 -21.62 -20.54
N SER A 233 -11.97 -20.81 -19.48
CA SER A 233 -11.14 -21.12 -18.32
C SER A 233 -11.56 -22.43 -17.62
N HIS A 234 -12.86 -22.72 -17.55
CA HIS A 234 -13.35 -24.00 -17.00
C HIS A 234 -13.18 -25.19 -17.97
N MET A 235 -13.06 -24.95 -19.28
CA MET A 235 -12.83 -26.00 -20.28
C MET A 235 -11.33 -26.35 -20.44
N LEU A 236 -10.43 -25.41 -20.13
CA LEU A 236 -8.99 -25.57 -20.29
C LEU A 236 -8.42 -26.83 -19.59
N PRO A 237 -8.80 -27.16 -18.33
CA PRO A 237 -8.30 -28.37 -17.68
C PRO A 237 -8.73 -29.67 -18.37
N LEU A 238 -9.94 -29.71 -18.95
CA LEU A 238 -10.46 -30.88 -19.68
C LEU A 238 -9.71 -31.08 -21.01
N VAL A 239 -9.44 -30.01 -21.74
CA VAL A 239 -8.69 -30.07 -23.01
C VAL A 239 -7.25 -30.50 -22.77
N VAL A 240 -6.59 -29.97 -21.74
CA VAL A 240 -5.23 -30.35 -21.36
C VAL A 240 -5.18 -31.82 -20.91
N ALA A 241 -6.13 -32.28 -20.09
CA ALA A 241 -6.23 -33.69 -19.69
C ALA A 241 -6.48 -34.62 -20.89
N GLY A 242 -7.36 -34.24 -21.82
CA GLY A 242 -7.64 -34.99 -23.04
C GLY A 242 -6.41 -35.10 -23.96
N GLY A 243 -5.68 -34.00 -24.15
CA GLY A 243 -4.44 -33.99 -24.92
C GLY A 243 -3.35 -34.87 -24.32
N LEU A 244 -3.22 -34.87 -22.98
CA LEU A 244 -2.29 -35.75 -22.27
C LEU A 244 -2.66 -37.23 -22.44
N LEU A 245 -3.95 -37.58 -22.34
CA LEU A 245 -4.42 -38.96 -22.55
C LEU A 245 -4.21 -39.44 -23.98
N ILE A 246 -4.39 -38.57 -24.98
CA ILE A 246 -4.11 -38.87 -26.39
C ILE A 246 -2.60 -39.09 -26.59
N ALA A 247 -1.76 -38.24 -26.02
CA ALA A 247 -0.30 -38.39 -26.10
C ALA A 247 0.18 -39.71 -25.47
N ILE A 248 -0.39 -40.09 -24.32
CA ILE A 248 -0.11 -41.38 -23.68
C ILE A 248 -0.59 -42.54 -24.56
N SER A 249 -1.75 -42.41 -25.20
CA SER A 249 -2.28 -43.43 -26.12
C SER A 249 -1.38 -43.64 -27.35
N PHE A 250 -0.76 -42.58 -27.88
CA PHE A 250 0.25 -42.68 -28.94
C PHE A 250 1.58 -43.26 -28.44
N MET A 251 1.98 -42.96 -27.20
CA MET A 251 3.23 -43.46 -26.60
C MET A 251 3.23 -44.98 -26.38
N PHE A 252 2.07 -45.58 -26.08
CA PHE A 252 1.89 -47.04 -26.00
C PHE A 252 1.54 -47.70 -27.34
N GLY A 253 1.43 -46.91 -28.41
CA GLY A 253 1.36 -47.38 -29.80
C GLY A 253 -0.05 -47.78 -30.27
N ILE A 254 -0.55 -47.10 -31.31
CA ILE A 254 -1.74 -47.52 -32.08
C ILE A 254 -1.47 -48.84 -32.84
N GLU A 255 -0.19 -49.21 -32.99
CA GLU A 255 0.25 -50.41 -33.70
C GLU A 255 0.55 -51.60 -32.80
N ALA A 256 0.29 -51.53 -31.48
CA ALA A 256 0.48 -52.66 -30.56
C ALA A 256 -0.36 -53.91 -30.94
N PHE A 257 -1.36 -53.76 -31.81
CA PHE A 257 -2.15 -54.88 -32.35
C PHE A 257 -1.52 -55.56 -33.58
N LYS A 258 -0.50 -54.96 -34.22
CA LYS A 258 0.11 -55.48 -35.45
C LYS A 258 1.29 -56.42 -35.19
N ASP A 259 1.72 -56.58 -33.95
CA ASP A 259 2.81 -57.47 -33.57
C ASP A 259 2.27 -58.75 -32.92
N GLU A 260 2.39 -59.88 -33.63
CA GLU A 260 1.95 -61.22 -33.18
C GLU A 260 2.62 -61.66 -31.87
N THR A 261 3.75 -61.05 -31.48
CA THR A 261 4.47 -61.44 -30.25
C THR A 261 3.88 -60.84 -28.96
N ILE A 262 3.09 -59.76 -29.03
CA ILE A 262 2.48 -59.12 -27.85
C ILE A 262 1.03 -59.59 -27.62
N ALA A 263 0.36 -60.07 -28.67
CA ALA A 263 -0.99 -60.65 -28.59
C ALA A 263 -1.05 -62.04 -27.93
N GLY A 264 0.10 -62.69 -27.68
CA GLY A 264 0.18 -64.04 -27.09
C GLY A 264 -0.07 -64.13 -25.59
N ALA A 265 -0.13 -63.00 -24.86
CA ALA A 265 -0.33 -63.01 -23.41
C ALA A 265 -1.82 -63.16 -22.99
N CYS A 266 -2.77 -62.94 -23.90
CA CYS A 266 -4.19 -63.26 -23.66
C CYS A 266 -4.50 -64.66 -24.17
N ARG A 267 -4.20 -65.65 -23.33
CA ARG A 267 -4.66 -67.03 -23.45
C ARG A 267 -6.20 -67.06 -23.55
N LYS A 268 -6.74 -67.32 -24.75
CA LYS A 268 -8.15 -67.68 -24.93
C LYS A 268 -8.46 -68.98 -24.15
N PRO A 269 -9.62 -69.08 -23.48
CA PRO A 269 -10.08 -70.33 -22.89
C PRO A 269 -10.38 -71.39 -23.96
#